data_AF-A0A3A5VTE9-F1
#
_entry.id   AF-A0A3A5VTE9-F1
#
_cell.length_a   1.000
_cell.length_b   1.000
_cell.length_c   1.000
_cell.angle_alpha   90.00
_cell.angle_beta   90.00
_cell.angle_gamma   90.00
#
_symmetry.space_group_name_H-M   'P 1'
#
loop_
_entity.id
_entity.type
_entity.pdbx_description
1 polymer ?
#
loop_
_entity_poly.entity_id
_entity_poly.type
_entity_poly.pdbx_seq_one_letter_code
_entity_poly.pdbx_strand_id
1 'polypeptide(L)'
;MTTSTSRNLDVFRSTVEVMLIDGRLTREEKRLTIKLASALGLTAEQPAEIYKAIQNNEESDPGELVSIESALEIYTKVFEVAIVNASLSRDEFRVLAHLRSAFEIDDDEHESIESHLREIVKEKFEDPGVVDKMLHTLRDSVGLVGDIFETVRKKTTDGGRSG
;
A
#
# COMPACT_ATOMS: atom_id res chain seq x y z
N MET A 1 -21.48 11.42 -4.11
CA MET A 1 -20.20 11.12 -3.45
C MET A 1 -20.10 9.61 -3.42
N THR A 2 -19.22 9.04 -4.21
CA THR A 2 -18.90 7.61 -4.15
C THR A 2 -18.09 7.40 -2.87
N THR A 3 -18.61 6.61 -1.95
CA THR A 3 -17.95 6.28 -0.68
C THR A 3 -17.13 5.02 -0.93
N SER A 4 -15.82 5.06 -0.63
CA SER A 4 -15.03 3.84 -0.55
C SER A 4 -15.56 2.99 0.62
N THR A 5 -15.53 1.67 0.45
CA THR A 5 -15.95 0.72 1.50
C THR A 5 -14.85 0.45 2.52
N SER A 6 -13.62 0.91 2.26
CA SER A 6 -12.45 0.64 3.09
C SER A 6 -12.46 1.40 4.41
N ARG A 7 -11.97 0.75 5.47
CA ARG A 7 -11.86 1.31 6.81
C ARG A 7 -10.41 1.33 7.28
N ASN A 8 -10.00 2.40 7.97
CA ASN A 8 -8.59 2.72 8.13
C ASN A 8 -7.81 1.66 8.93
N LEU A 9 -8.37 1.12 10.02
CA LEU A 9 -7.71 0.07 10.81
C LEU A 9 -7.72 -1.28 10.10
N ASP A 10 -8.79 -1.61 9.36
CA ASP A 10 -8.82 -2.84 8.52
C ASP A 10 -7.78 -2.80 7.41
N VAL A 11 -7.64 -1.66 6.73
CA VAL A 11 -6.60 -1.47 5.70
C VAL A 11 -5.22 -1.61 6.32
N PHE A 12 -4.99 -0.98 7.47
CA PHE A 12 -3.72 -1.11 8.19
C PHE A 12 -3.43 -2.56 8.57
N ARG A 13 -4.39 -3.24 9.23
CA ARG A 13 -4.26 -4.63 9.67
C ARG A 13 -3.93 -5.56 8.51
N SER A 14 -4.78 -5.57 7.48
CA SER A 14 -4.62 -6.48 6.33
C SER A 14 -3.29 -6.23 5.60
N THR A 15 -2.84 -4.98 5.53
CA THR A 15 -1.53 -4.66 4.94
C THR A 15 -0.36 -5.16 5.79
N VAL A 16 -0.46 -5.03 7.11
CA VAL A 16 0.55 -5.56 8.05
C VAL A 16 0.58 -7.10 8.00
N GLU A 17 -0.57 -7.76 7.86
CA GLU A 17 -0.64 -9.21 7.68
C GLU A 17 0.08 -9.66 6.39
N VAL A 18 0.00 -8.88 5.30
CA VAL A 18 0.78 -9.13 4.07
C VAL A 18 2.29 -9.00 4.31
N MET A 19 2.73 -8.05 5.13
CA MET A 19 4.15 -7.89 5.50
C MET A 19 4.64 -8.96 6.50
N LEU A 20 3.73 -9.62 7.22
CA LEU A 20 4.06 -10.61 8.25
C LEU A 20 4.00 -12.06 7.75
N ILE A 21 3.96 -12.30 6.44
CA ILE A 21 3.87 -13.65 5.87
C ILE A 21 5.04 -14.54 6.35
N ASP A 22 6.23 -13.99 6.54
CA ASP A 22 7.41 -14.71 7.05
C ASP A 22 7.55 -14.64 8.58
N GLY A 23 6.61 -13.98 9.26
CA GLY A 23 6.58 -13.75 10.70
C GLY A 23 7.50 -12.64 11.21
N ARG A 24 8.18 -11.86 10.35
CA ARG A 24 9.12 -10.81 10.78
C ARG A 24 9.13 -9.61 9.84
N LEU A 25 8.79 -8.43 10.39
CA LEU A 25 9.01 -7.18 9.65
C LEU A 25 10.50 -6.85 9.52
N THR A 26 10.94 -6.73 8.27
CA THR A 26 12.20 -6.11 7.87
C THR A 26 12.23 -4.62 8.26
N ARG A 27 13.39 -3.98 8.12
CA ARG A 27 13.51 -2.53 8.35
C ARG A 27 12.63 -1.73 7.39
N GLU A 28 12.48 -2.25 6.17
CA GLU A 28 11.80 -1.57 5.07
C GLU A 28 10.29 -1.66 5.25
N GLU A 29 9.78 -2.84 5.65
CA GLU A 29 8.37 -3.02 6.01
C GLU A 29 8.00 -2.20 7.25
N LYS A 30 8.86 -2.12 8.28
CA LYS A 30 8.61 -1.24 9.43
C LYS A 30 8.44 0.22 9.02
N ARG A 31 9.28 0.70 8.10
CA ARG A 31 9.16 2.07 7.57
C ARG A 31 7.85 2.26 6.81
N LEU A 32 7.46 1.31 5.97
CA LEU A 32 6.19 1.35 5.26
C LEU A 32 5.00 1.33 6.21
N THR A 33 5.01 0.49 7.25
CA THR A 33 3.99 0.48 8.30
C THR A 33 3.87 1.85 8.96
N ILE A 34 4.97 2.47 9.39
CA ILE A 34 4.95 3.79 10.04
C ILE A 34 4.34 4.82 9.09
N LYS A 35 4.73 4.80 7.81
CA LYS A 35 4.19 5.70 6.80
C LYS A 35 2.70 5.48 6.58
N LEU A 36 2.27 4.23 6.48
CA LEU A 36 0.88 3.83 6.28
C LEU A 36 0.01 4.25 7.46
N ALA A 37 0.43 3.97 8.69
CA ALA A 37 -0.29 4.39 9.91
C ALA A 37 -0.48 5.91 9.95
N SER A 38 0.58 6.67 9.65
CA SER A 38 0.52 8.13 9.58
C SER A 38 -0.40 8.62 8.47
N ALA A 39 -0.38 8.00 7.29
CA ALA A 39 -1.22 8.39 6.17
C ALA A 39 -2.71 8.09 6.42
N LEU A 40 -3.00 6.97 7.12
CA LEU A 40 -4.34 6.57 7.54
C LEU A 40 -4.92 7.38 8.71
N GLY A 41 -4.12 8.30 9.29
CA GLY A 41 -4.54 9.13 10.41
C GLY A 41 -4.70 8.36 11.73
N LEU A 42 -3.96 7.25 11.90
CA LEU A 42 -4.04 6.46 13.12
C LEU A 42 -3.42 7.18 14.32
N THR A 43 -3.97 6.96 15.50
CA THR A 43 -3.39 7.42 16.77
C THR A 43 -2.09 6.67 17.08
N ALA A 44 -1.33 7.13 18.08
CA ALA A 44 -0.06 6.51 18.43
C ALA A 44 -0.21 5.08 18.98
N GLU A 45 -1.36 4.78 19.60
CA GLU A 45 -1.66 3.50 20.25
C GLU A 45 -2.20 2.45 19.28
N GLN A 46 -3.03 2.89 18.32
CA GLN A 46 -3.75 2.00 17.39
C GLN A 46 -2.85 1.02 16.64
N PRO A 47 -1.69 1.40 16.07
CA PRO A 47 -0.79 0.44 15.43
C PRO A 47 -0.38 -0.70 16.36
N ALA A 48 -0.01 -0.39 17.60
CA ALA A 48 0.42 -1.39 18.58
C ALA A 48 -0.71 -2.33 18.99
N GLU A 49 -1.93 -1.82 19.10
CA GLU A 49 -3.14 -2.61 19.37
C GLU A 49 -3.43 -3.60 18.23
N ILE A 50 -3.36 -3.14 16.97
CA ILE A 50 -3.51 -4.01 15.80
C ILE A 50 -2.43 -5.08 15.76
N TYR A 51 -1.16 -4.74 16.01
CA TYR A 51 -0.09 -5.72 16.07
C TYR A 51 -0.35 -6.82 17.11
N LYS A 52 -0.84 -6.43 18.28
CA LYS A 52 -1.17 -7.36 19.36
C LYS A 52 -2.34 -8.28 18.96
N ALA A 53 -3.38 -7.71 18.35
CA ALA A 53 -4.52 -8.49 17.86
C ALA A 53 -4.09 -9.52 16.79
N ILE A 54 -3.24 -9.14 15.84
CA ILE A 54 -2.67 -10.06 14.83
C ILE A 54 -1.88 -11.19 15.52
N GLN A 55 -1.00 -10.87 16.48
CA GLN A 55 -0.20 -11.87 17.19
C GLN A 55 -1.03 -12.85 18.01
N ASN A 56 -2.15 -12.39 18.57
CA ASN A 56 -3.07 -13.21 19.35
C ASN A 56 -4.11 -13.93 18.48
N ASN A 57 -4.14 -13.68 17.17
CA ASN A 57 -5.19 -14.14 16.26
C ASN A 57 -6.60 -13.70 16.72
N GLU A 58 -6.71 -12.45 17.17
CA GLU A 58 -7.93 -11.80 17.66
C GLU A 58 -8.51 -10.84 16.61
N GLU A 59 -9.82 -10.59 16.69
CA GLU A 59 -10.47 -9.52 15.93
C GLU A 59 -10.07 -8.14 16.48
N SER A 60 -10.17 -7.12 15.63
CA SER A 60 -9.86 -5.73 15.97
C SER A 60 -10.95 -4.81 15.46
N ASP A 61 -11.05 -3.60 16.02
CA ASP A 61 -11.95 -2.58 15.49
C ASP A 61 -11.56 -2.27 14.03
N PRO A 62 -12.53 -2.24 13.09
CA PRO A 62 -12.23 -1.94 11.71
C PRO A 62 -11.88 -0.47 11.45
N GLY A 63 -12.15 0.42 12.41
CA GLY A 63 -11.80 1.83 12.36
C GLY A 63 -12.83 2.67 11.60
N GLU A 64 -12.41 3.79 11.02
CA GLU A 64 -13.27 4.76 10.34
C GLU A 64 -13.24 4.58 8.81
N LEU A 65 -14.32 5.00 8.12
CA LEU A 65 -14.37 4.97 6.66
C LEU A 65 -13.32 5.89 6.05
N VAL A 66 -12.61 5.39 5.04
CA VAL A 66 -11.66 6.17 4.25
C VAL A 66 -12.41 6.72 3.03
N SER A 67 -12.26 8.02 2.73
CA SER A 67 -12.83 8.60 1.51
C SER A 67 -12.03 8.17 0.27
N ILE A 68 -12.61 8.24 -0.93
CA ILE A 68 -11.89 7.93 -2.17
C ILE A 68 -10.67 8.85 -2.36
N GLU A 69 -10.84 10.15 -2.12
CA GLU A 69 -9.73 11.11 -2.20
C GLU A 69 -8.60 10.75 -1.23
N SER A 70 -8.95 10.43 0.02
CA SER A 70 -7.98 9.98 1.02
C SER A 70 -7.31 8.67 0.61
N ALA A 71 -8.05 7.73 0.02
CA ALA A 71 -7.52 6.45 -0.43
C ALA A 71 -6.43 6.63 -1.52
N LEU A 72 -6.70 7.46 -2.53
CA LEU A 72 -5.74 7.82 -3.57
C LEU A 72 -4.50 8.54 -2.99
N GLU A 73 -4.72 9.46 -2.06
CA GLU A 73 -3.64 10.20 -1.39
C GLU A 73 -2.75 9.26 -0.54
N ILE A 74 -3.37 8.37 0.25
CA ILE A 74 -2.65 7.40 1.08
C ILE A 74 -1.82 6.47 0.20
N TYR A 75 -2.43 5.91 -0.85
CA TYR A 75 -1.74 5.04 -1.79
C TYR A 75 -0.53 5.73 -2.43
N THR A 76 -0.70 6.97 -2.91
CA THR A 76 0.38 7.78 -3.49
C THR A 76 1.52 7.99 -2.50
N LYS A 77 1.22 8.37 -1.26
CA LYS A 77 2.21 8.61 -0.19
C LYS A 77 3.01 7.37 0.19
N VAL A 78 2.38 6.19 0.18
CA VAL A 78 3.06 4.92 0.48
C VAL A 78 3.93 4.50 -0.71
N PHE A 79 3.42 4.64 -1.93
CA PHE A 79 4.15 4.34 -3.15
C PHE A 79 5.40 5.23 -3.30
N GLU A 80 5.29 6.53 -3.00
CA GLU A 80 6.42 7.46 -2.97
C GLU A 80 7.54 6.95 -2.04
N VAL A 81 7.23 6.55 -0.82
CA VAL A 81 8.23 6.02 0.13
C VAL A 81 8.87 4.72 -0.37
N ALA A 82 8.10 3.91 -1.09
CA ALA A 82 8.59 2.67 -1.66
C ALA A 82 9.59 2.92 -2.81
N ILE A 83 9.32 3.87 -3.72
CA ILE A 83 10.23 4.20 -4.85
C ILE A 83 11.48 4.96 -4.41
N VAL A 84 11.38 5.84 -3.40
CA VAL A 84 12.50 6.68 -2.94
C VAL A 84 13.67 5.83 -2.40
N ASN A 85 13.38 4.65 -1.86
CA ASN A 85 14.42 3.76 -1.37
C ASN A 85 15.16 3.00 -2.49
N ALA A 86 14.69 3.13 -3.74
CA ALA A 86 15.33 2.61 -4.96
C ALA A 86 15.76 1.13 -4.90
N SER A 87 15.04 0.35 -4.10
CA SER A 87 15.10 -1.11 -4.04
C SER A 87 13.72 -1.63 -3.64
N LEU A 88 12.76 -1.56 -4.56
CA LEU A 88 11.52 -2.29 -4.40
C LEU A 88 11.85 -3.79 -4.54
N SER A 89 11.69 -4.51 -3.44
CA SER A 89 11.64 -5.97 -3.44
C SER A 89 10.23 -6.45 -3.80
N ARG A 90 10.12 -7.75 -4.04
CA ARG A 90 8.83 -8.40 -4.28
C ARG A 90 7.84 -8.21 -3.13
N ASP A 91 8.33 -7.99 -1.91
CA ASP A 91 7.48 -7.81 -0.73
C ASP A 91 6.88 -6.41 -0.68
N GLU A 92 7.64 -5.35 -1.03
CA GLU A 92 7.05 -4.01 -1.19
C GLU A 92 6.01 -3.98 -2.32
N PHE A 93 6.24 -4.71 -3.42
CA PHE A 93 5.25 -4.81 -4.50
C PHE A 93 3.95 -5.51 -4.07
N ARG A 94 4.04 -6.54 -3.22
CA ARG A 94 2.84 -7.19 -2.65
C ARG A 94 2.05 -6.24 -1.77
N VAL A 95 2.73 -5.44 -0.97
CA VAL A 95 2.11 -4.39 -0.14
C VAL A 95 1.38 -3.38 -1.02
N LEU A 96 2.02 -2.87 -2.08
CA LEU A 96 1.38 -1.91 -2.99
C LEU A 96 0.19 -2.52 -3.72
N ALA A 97 0.30 -3.75 -4.23
CA ALA A 97 -0.81 -4.43 -4.88
C ALA A 97 -1.98 -4.68 -3.92
N HIS A 98 -1.68 -5.05 -2.66
CA HIS A 98 -2.70 -5.22 -1.61
C HIS A 98 -3.41 -3.90 -1.30
N LEU A 99 -2.67 -2.82 -1.08
CA LEU A 99 -3.25 -1.50 -0.81
C LEU A 99 -4.10 -1.00 -1.98
N ARG A 100 -3.64 -1.20 -3.22
CA ARG A 100 -4.40 -0.88 -4.42
C ARG A 100 -5.75 -1.60 -4.42
N SER A 101 -5.76 -2.90 -4.10
CA SER A 101 -6.98 -3.69 -3.98
C SER A 101 -7.87 -3.26 -2.82
N ALA A 102 -7.28 -2.95 -1.66
CA ALA A 102 -8.02 -2.55 -0.46
C ALA A 102 -8.70 -1.19 -0.63
N PHE A 103 -8.14 -0.31 -1.46
CA PHE A 103 -8.70 0.98 -1.82
C PHE A 103 -9.55 0.98 -3.09
N GLU A 104 -9.71 -0.18 -3.73
CA GLU A 104 -10.48 -0.32 -4.98
C GLU A 104 -9.98 0.59 -6.11
N ILE A 105 -8.67 0.86 -6.15
CA ILE A 105 -8.04 1.76 -7.13
C ILE A 105 -7.95 1.06 -8.49
N ASP A 106 -8.60 1.65 -9.49
CA ASP A 106 -8.66 1.08 -10.84
C ASP A 106 -7.37 1.29 -11.65
N ASP A 107 -7.35 0.86 -12.91
CA ASP A 107 -6.17 0.98 -13.77
C ASP A 107 -5.88 2.44 -14.16
N ASP A 108 -6.91 3.24 -14.46
CA ASP A 108 -6.78 4.64 -14.87
C ASP A 108 -6.28 5.51 -13.71
N GLU A 109 -6.82 5.29 -12.50
CA GLU A 109 -6.39 5.95 -11.27
C GLU A 109 -4.94 5.58 -10.94
N HIS A 110 -4.57 4.30 -11.09
CA HIS A 110 -3.20 3.84 -10.85
C HIS A 110 -2.20 4.47 -11.83
N GLU A 111 -2.50 4.48 -13.13
CA GLU A 111 -1.66 5.12 -14.15
C GLU A 111 -1.52 6.63 -13.93
N SER A 112 -2.59 7.29 -13.47
CA SER A 112 -2.56 8.72 -13.09
C SER A 112 -1.63 8.97 -11.90
N ILE A 113 -1.71 8.12 -10.86
CA ILE A 113 -0.83 8.20 -9.68
C ILE A 113 0.63 7.99 -10.08
N GLU A 114 0.93 7.02 -10.94
CA GLU A 114 2.29 6.81 -11.44
C GLU A 114 2.81 8.00 -12.23
N SER A 115 1.98 8.57 -13.09
CA SER A 115 2.32 9.78 -13.84
C SER A 115 2.62 10.94 -12.90
N HIS A 116 1.83 11.10 -11.83
CA HIS A 116 2.07 12.10 -10.79
C HIS A 116 3.37 11.85 -10.02
N LEU A 117 3.66 10.60 -9.65
CA LEU A 117 4.90 10.22 -8.97
C LEU A 117 6.14 10.51 -9.83
N ARG A 118 6.07 10.36 -11.16
CA ARG A 118 7.17 10.75 -12.06
C ARG A 118 7.50 12.23 -11.96
N GLU A 119 6.48 13.08 -11.89
CA GLU A 119 6.69 14.53 -11.75
C GLU A 119 7.22 14.87 -10.35
N ILE A 120 6.67 14.26 -9.29
CA ILE A 120 7.20 14.42 -7.92
C ILE A 120 8.69 14.07 -7.86
N VAL A 121 9.11 12.96 -8.47
CA VAL A 121 10.51 12.53 -8.47
C VAL A 121 11.40 13.53 -9.19
N LYS A 122 10.97 14.05 -10.34
CA LYS A 122 11.73 15.07 -11.09
C LYS A 122 11.82 16.40 -10.35
N GLU A 123 10.79 16.77 -9.59
CA GLU A 123 10.74 18.03 -8.85
C GLU A 123 11.50 17.97 -7.51
N LYS A 124 11.41 16.86 -6.78
CA LYS A 124 11.98 16.75 -5.42
C LYS A 124 13.46 16.41 -5.38
N PHE A 125 14.02 15.84 -6.45
CA PHE A 125 15.39 15.34 -6.45
C PHE A 125 16.22 16.06 -7.51
N GLU A 126 17.36 16.62 -7.07
CA GLU A 126 18.27 17.38 -7.94
C GLU A 126 19.34 16.49 -8.60
N ASP A 127 19.66 15.34 -8.00
CA ASP A 127 20.69 14.42 -8.51
C ASP A 127 20.13 13.60 -9.70
N PRO A 128 20.68 13.76 -10.92
CA PRO A 128 20.16 13.08 -12.10
C PRO A 128 20.25 11.54 -12.01
N GLY A 129 21.27 11.00 -11.34
CA GLY A 129 21.42 9.56 -11.18
C GLY A 129 20.40 8.96 -10.22
N VAL A 130 20.04 9.71 -9.18
CA VAL A 130 18.96 9.34 -8.26
C VAL A 130 17.60 9.39 -8.98
N VAL A 131 17.34 10.46 -9.73
CA VAL A 131 16.12 10.61 -10.54
C VAL A 131 15.99 9.46 -11.54
N ASP A 132 17.03 9.17 -12.31
CA ASP A 132 17.01 8.09 -13.30
C ASP A 132 16.72 6.73 -12.65
N LYS A 133 17.34 6.44 -11.49
CA LYS A 133 17.11 5.20 -10.76
C LYS A 133 15.68 5.07 -10.25
N MET A 134 15.10 6.15 -9.72
CA MET A 134 13.71 6.16 -9.23
C MET A 134 12.71 6.03 -10.38
N LEU A 135 12.93 6.74 -11.50
CA LEU A 135 12.08 6.62 -12.69
C LEU A 135 12.15 5.22 -13.31
N HIS A 136 13.33 4.59 -13.30
CA HIS A 136 13.49 3.19 -13.71
C HIS A 136 12.68 2.25 -12.80
N THR A 137 12.80 2.43 -11.49
CA THR A 137 12.06 1.63 -10.48
C THR A 137 10.55 1.77 -10.65
N LEU A 138 10.07 2.99 -10.90
CA LEU A 138 8.65 3.28 -11.15
C LEU A 138 8.16 2.70 -12.48
N ARG A 139 9.02 2.59 -13.49
CA ARG A 139 8.66 1.91 -14.75
C ARG A 139 8.55 0.40 -14.55
N ASP A 140 9.45 -0.18 -13.77
CA ASP A 140 9.45 -1.62 -13.49
C ASP A 140 8.28 -2.00 -12.55
N SER A 141 7.83 -1.07 -11.70
CA SER A 141 6.69 -1.29 -10.81
C SER A 141 5.37 -1.45 -11.55
N VAL A 142 5.14 -0.73 -12.64
CA VAL A 142 3.86 -0.75 -13.38
C VAL A 142 3.46 -2.17 -13.75
N GLY A 143 4.38 -2.91 -14.38
CA GLY A 143 4.11 -4.27 -14.81
C GLY A 143 3.96 -5.23 -13.63
N LEU A 144 4.87 -5.15 -12.66
CA LEU A 144 4.90 -6.13 -11.56
C LEU A 144 3.76 -5.92 -10.56
N VAL A 145 3.40 -4.68 -10.23
CA VAL A 145 2.24 -4.37 -9.39
C VAL A 145 0.96 -4.77 -10.12
N GLY A 146 0.84 -4.51 -11.42
CA GLY A 146 -0.29 -4.99 -12.24
C GLY A 146 -0.48 -6.50 -12.16
N ASP A 147 0.58 -7.27 -12.41
CA ASP A 147 0.55 -8.74 -12.38
C ASP A 147 0.18 -9.30 -10.99
N ILE A 148 0.75 -8.73 -9.92
CA ILE A 148 0.44 -9.13 -8.54
C ILE A 148 -0.99 -8.73 -8.18
N PHE A 149 -1.42 -7.53 -8.58
CA PHE A 149 -2.76 -7.02 -8.34
C PHE A 149 -3.83 -7.91 -8.96
N GLU A 150 -3.65 -8.35 -10.21
CA GLU A 150 -4.56 -9.33 -10.82
C GLU A 150 -4.67 -10.62 -9.99
N THR A 151 -3.54 -11.09 -9.45
CA THR A 151 -3.50 -12.30 -8.63
C THR A 151 -4.24 -12.10 -7.30
N VAL A 152 -4.05 -10.95 -6.65
CA VAL A 152 -4.75 -10.58 -5.42
C VAL A 152 -6.26 -10.50 -5.66
N ARG A 153 -6.67 -9.83 -6.74
CA ARG A 153 -8.08 -9.67 -7.14
C ARG A 153 -8.78 -10.99 -7.50
N LYS A 154 -8.07 -11.92 -8.16
CA LYS A 154 -8.60 -13.26 -8.47
C LYS A 154 -8.87 -14.08 -7.20
N LYS A 155 -7.99 -14.00 -6.19
CA LYS A 155 -8.19 -14.69 -4.90
C LYS A 155 -9.40 -14.17 -4.12
N THR A 156 -9.66 -12.86 -4.15
CA THR A 156 -10.82 -12.29 -3.45
C THR A 156 -12.14 -12.63 -4.13
N THR A 157 -12.14 -12.87 -5.45
CA THR A 157 -13.34 -13.24 -6.23
C THR A 157 -13.66 -14.74 -6.19
N ASP A 158 -12.66 -15.62 -6.13
CA ASP A 158 -12.87 -17.09 -6.03
C ASP A 158 -13.34 -17.55 -4.64
N GLY A 159 -13.17 -16.74 -3.60
CA GLY A 159 -13.72 -17.01 -2.25
C GLY A 159 -15.25 -16.89 -2.15
N GLY A 160 -15.94 -16.42 -3.20
CA GLY A 160 -17.38 -16.17 -3.22
C GLY A 160 -18.24 -17.27 -3.85
N ARG A 161 -17.67 -18.41 -4.27
CA ARG A 161 -18.43 -19.51 -4.87
C ARG A 161 -18.12 -20.84 -4.20
N SER A 162 -18.81 -21.08 -3.10
CA SER A 162 -19.13 -22.42 -2.62
C SER A 162 -20.58 -22.39 -2.13
N GLY A 163 -21.49 -22.48 -3.10
CA GLY A 163 -22.87 -22.91 -2.90
C GLY A 163 -23.03 -24.29 -3.53
#